data_AF-A0A0F7VLE2-F1
#
_entry.id   AF-A0A0F7VLE2-F1
#
_cell.length_a   1.000
_cell.length_b   1.000
_cell.length_c   1.000
_cell.angle_alpha   90.00
_cell.angle_beta   90.00
_cell.angle_gamma   90.00
#
_symmetry.space_group_name_H-M   'P 1'
#
loop_
_entity.id
_entity.type
_entity.pdbx_description
1 polymer ?
#
loop_
_entity_poly.entity_id
_entity_poly.type
_entity_poly.pdbx_seq_one_letter_code
_entity_poly.pdbx_strand_id
1 'polypeptide(L)'
;MWSPPSRRRGLLQVALKKLGAPPDASSVMVGDSVWDVEAAKRAGMAAIVVRSGGFGDDELRKAGAIALYDTPGDLAKALDDIPLA
;
A
#
# COMPACT_ATOMS: atom_id res chain seq x y z
N MET A 1 -31.30 5.56 -20.58
CA MET A 1 -30.86 4.88 -19.35
C MET A 1 -29.36 5.05 -19.22
N TRP A 2 -28.92 6.02 -18.43
CA TRP A 2 -27.51 6.23 -18.13
C TRP A 2 -27.01 5.07 -17.26
N SER A 3 -25.97 4.37 -17.70
CA SER A 3 -25.25 3.40 -16.85
C SER A 3 -24.05 4.12 -16.25
N PRO A 4 -23.90 4.17 -14.91
CA PRO A 4 -22.74 4.79 -14.30
C PRO A 4 -21.46 4.07 -14.74
N PRO A 5 -20.31 4.77 -14.82
CA PRO A 5 -19.04 4.14 -15.15
C PRO A 5 -18.81 2.94 -14.21
N SER A 6 -18.46 1.79 -14.80
CA SER A 6 -18.24 0.55 -14.07
C SER A 6 -17.37 0.81 -12.84
N ARG A 7 -17.90 0.50 -11.66
CA ARG A 7 -17.28 0.65 -10.34
C ARG A 7 -16.07 -0.30 -10.23
N ARG A 8 -15.02 -0.10 -11.05
CA ARG A 8 -13.80 -0.91 -11.03
C ARG A 8 -13.16 -0.71 -9.67
N ARG A 9 -13.24 -1.74 -8.83
CA ARG A 9 -12.61 -1.76 -7.51
C ARG A 9 -11.09 -1.71 -7.72
N GLY A 10 -10.39 -0.89 -6.94
CA GLY A 10 -8.94 -0.92 -6.89
C GLY A 10 -8.44 -2.28 -6.41
N LEU A 11 -7.19 -2.61 -6.77
CA LEU A 11 -6.59 -3.92 -6.45
C LEU A 11 -6.68 -4.26 -4.96
N LEU A 12 -6.47 -3.27 -4.09
CA LEU A 12 -6.48 -3.46 -2.63
C LEU A 12 -7.89 -3.77 -2.09
N GLN A 13 -8.95 -3.13 -2.62
CA GLN A 13 -10.32 -3.50 -2.24
C GLN A 13 -10.71 -4.90 -2.73
N VAL A 14 -10.16 -5.34 -3.87
CA VAL A 14 -10.33 -6.71 -4.34
C VAL A 14 -9.59 -7.70 -3.44
N ALA A 15 -8.39 -7.35 -2.97
CA ALA A 15 -7.62 -8.17 -2.03
C ALA A 15 -8.38 -8.37 -0.71
N LEU A 16 -8.89 -7.30 -0.08
CA LEU A 16 -9.71 -7.40 1.15
C LEU A 16 -10.93 -8.29 0.94
N LYS A 17 -11.65 -8.12 -0.18
CA LYS A 17 -12.80 -8.97 -0.50
C LYS A 17 -12.42 -10.45 -0.62
N LYS A 18 -11.29 -10.76 -1.26
CA LYS A 18 -10.80 -12.14 -1.40
C LYS A 18 -10.40 -12.76 -0.06
N LEU A 19 -9.90 -11.93 0.87
CA LEU A 19 -9.59 -12.34 2.25
C LEU A 19 -10.84 -12.45 3.14
N GLY A 20 -12.02 -12.06 2.66
CA GLY A 20 -13.23 -11.97 3.48
C GLY A 20 -13.17 -10.85 4.55
N ALA A 21 -12.20 -9.94 4.42
CA ALA A 21 -12.01 -8.85 5.35
C ALA A 21 -12.97 -7.68 5.05
N PRO A 22 -13.46 -6.97 6.07
CA PRO A 22 -14.26 -5.78 5.86
C PRO A 22 -13.42 -4.66 5.22
N PRO A 23 -14.05 -3.66 4.56
CA PRO A 23 -13.33 -2.59 3.86
C PRO A 23 -12.42 -1.74 4.75
N ASP A 24 -12.69 -1.69 6.05
CA ASP A 24 -11.97 -0.95 7.09
C ASP A 24 -11.05 -1.84 7.93
N ALA A 25 -10.82 -3.09 7.49
CA ALA A 25 -9.89 -3.98 8.17
C ALA A 25 -8.51 -3.32 8.29
N SER A 26 -7.92 -3.42 9.49
CA SER A 26 -6.54 -3.00 9.71
C SER A 26 -5.63 -3.73 8.74
N SER A 27 -5.06 -2.97 7.82
CA SER A 27 -4.28 -3.48 6.71
C SER A 27 -3.24 -2.46 6.29
N VAL A 28 -2.09 -2.98 5.87
CA VAL A 28 -0.98 -2.20 5.32
C VAL A 28 -0.69 -2.73 3.93
N MET A 29 -0.40 -1.80 3.01
CA MET A 29 0.08 -2.13 1.68
C MET A 29 1.61 -2.19 1.71
N VAL A 30 2.20 -3.26 1.17
CA VAL A 30 3.64 -3.37 0.93
C VAL A 30 3.87 -3.41 -0.58
N GLY A 31 4.69 -2.49 -1.09
CA GLY A 31 4.97 -2.34 -2.52
C GLY A 31 6.37 -1.82 -2.79
N ASP A 32 6.65 -1.41 -4.03
CA ASP A 32 7.98 -0.96 -4.45
C ASP A 32 7.98 0.33 -5.29
N SER A 33 6.80 0.89 -5.56
CA SER A 33 6.63 2.04 -6.44
C SER A 33 5.78 3.17 -5.84
N VAL A 34 5.89 4.37 -6.41
CA VAL A 34 4.98 5.49 -6.08
C VAL A 34 3.51 5.14 -6.36
N TRP A 35 3.27 4.25 -7.34
CA TRP A 35 1.92 3.83 -7.73
C TRP A 35 1.25 2.98 -6.66
N ASP A 36 2.02 2.15 -5.98
CA ASP A 36 1.61 1.32 -4.84
C ASP A 36 1.18 2.18 -3.67
N VAL A 37 2.00 3.17 -3.33
CA VAL A 37 1.74 4.14 -2.26
C VAL A 37 0.46 4.92 -2.54
N GLU A 38 0.30 5.41 -3.77
CA GLU A 38 -0.91 6.13 -4.18
C GLU A 38 -2.14 5.22 -4.22
N ALA A 39 -1.99 3.93 -4.57
CA ALA A 39 -3.08 2.96 -4.49
C ALA A 39 -3.50 2.69 -3.04
N ALA A 40 -2.54 2.56 -2.12
CA ALA A 40 -2.78 2.42 -0.69
C ALA A 40 -3.52 3.62 -0.12
N LYS A 41 -3.07 4.84 -0.46
CA LYS A 41 -3.72 6.09 -0.06
C LYS A 41 -5.18 6.17 -0.55
N ARG A 42 -5.43 5.85 -1.82
CA ARG A 42 -6.82 5.76 -2.36
C ARG A 42 -7.66 4.67 -1.67
N ALA A 43 -7.01 3.67 -1.09
CA ALA A 43 -7.64 2.60 -0.34
C ALA A 43 -7.79 2.88 1.16
N GLY A 44 -7.28 4.00 1.67
CA GLY A 44 -7.27 4.30 3.10
C GLY A 44 -6.29 3.43 3.90
N MET A 45 -5.27 2.87 3.24
CA MET A 45 -4.26 2.02 3.85
C MET A 45 -2.93 2.77 3.98
N ALA A 46 -2.17 2.48 5.04
CA ALA A 46 -0.77 2.86 5.12
C ALA A 46 0.06 2.10 4.08
N ALA A 47 1.17 2.69 3.63
CA ALA A 47 2.07 2.10 2.64
C ALA A 47 3.50 1.99 3.16
N ILE A 48 4.04 0.78 3.11
CA ILE A 48 5.46 0.49 3.35
C ILE A 48 6.09 0.12 2.01
N VAL A 49 7.30 0.61 1.77
CA VAL A 49 7.99 0.39 0.50
C VAL A 49 9.26 -0.41 0.71
N VAL A 50 9.46 -1.45 -0.11
CA VAL A 50 10.74 -2.12 -0.30
C VAL A 50 11.40 -1.57 -1.57
N ARG A 51 12.66 -1.14 -1.50
CA ARG A 51 13.37 -0.40 -2.56
C ARG A 51 13.84 -1.28 -3.73
N SER A 52 12.96 -2.10 -4.29
CA SER A 52 13.23 -2.92 -5.46
C SER A 52 12.83 -2.28 -6.79
N GLY A 53 11.94 -1.28 -6.77
CA GLY A 53 11.29 -0.72 -7.96
C GLY A 53 12.05 0.41 -8.68
N GLY A 54 13.18 0.86 -8.14
CA GLY A 54 14.02 1.91 -8.75
C GLY A 54 13.51 3.35 -8.56
N PHE A 55 12.52 3.56 -7.69
CA PHE A 55 12.04 4.89 -7.30
C PHE A 55 12.91 5.49 -6.19
N GLY A 56 13.12 6.81 -6.24
CA GLY A 56 13.86 7.56 -5.23
C GLY A 56 13.10 7.71 -3.91
N ASP A 57 13.83 7.78 -2.80
CA ASP A 57 13.26 7.91 -1.46
C ASP A 57 12.32 9.14 -1.34
N ASP A 58 12.70 10.28 -1.94
CA ASP A 58 11.94 11.53 -1.84
C ASP A 58 10.57 11.43 -2.53
N GLU A 59 10.49 10.78 -3.70
CA GLU A 59 9.21 10.61 -4.40
C GLU A 59 8.31 9.61 -3.70
N LEU A 60 8.88 8.53 -3.13
CA LEU A 60 8.14 7.56 -2.34
C LEU A 60 7.57 8.17 -1.06
N ARG A 61 8.36 8.97 -0.35
CA ARG A 61 7.91 9.71 0.83
C ARG A 61 6.86 10.76 0.48
N LYS A 62 7.05 11.49 -0.63
CA LYS A 62 6.09 12.49 -1.11
C LYS A 62 4.74 11.86 -1.52
N ALA A 63 4.77 10.64 -2.07
CA ALA A 63 3.55 9.88 -2.35
C ALA A 63 2.81 9.44 -1.06
N GLY A 64 3.55 9.31 0.05
CA GLY A 64 2.99 8.98 1.37
C GLY A 64 3.46 7.66 1.97
N ALA A 65 4.61 7.13 1.54
CA ALA A 65 5.20 5.95 2.19
C ALA A 65 5.59 6.28 3.63
N ILE A 66 5.17 5.44 4.58
CA ILE A 66 5.44 5.63 6.02
C ILE A 66 6.79 5.08 6.45
N ALA A 67 7.30 4.08 5.72
CA ALA A 67 8.60 3.47 5.96
C ALA A 67 9.18 2.94 4.63
N LEU A 68 10.51 3.01 4.52
CA LEU A 68 11.27 2.51 3.37
C LEU A 68 12.29 1.48 3.88
N TYR A 69 12.40 0.35 3.20
CA TYR A 69 13.37 -0.71 3.52
C TYR A 69 14.11 -1.14 2.25
N ASP A 70 15.39 -1.49 2.36
CA ASP A 70 16.18 -1.92 1.21
C ASP A 70 15.72 -3.26 0.65
N THR A 71 15.47 -4.22 1.54
CA THR A 71 15.10 -5.57 1.16
C THR A 71 13.88 -6.05 1.94
N PRO A 72 13.19 -7.10 1.47
CA PRO A 72 12.16 -7.76 2.26
C PRO A 72 12.70 -8.31 3.58
N GLY A 73 13.99 -8.68 3.63
CA GLY A 73 14.65 -9.14 4.85
C GLY A 73 14.83 -8.04 5.89
N ASP A 74 15.06 -6.80 5.46
CA ASP A 74 15.16 -5.66 6.37
C ASP A 74 13.79 -5.28 6.92
N LEU A 75 12.75 -5.34 6.09
CA LEU A 75 11.37 -5.21 6.55
C LEU A 75 11.01 -6.30 7.56
N ALA A 76 11.35 -7.57 7.28
CA ALA A 76 11.06 -8.69 8.16
C ALA A 76 11.70 -8.53 9.55
N LYS A 77 12.93 -8.02 9.62
CA LYS A 77 13.63 -7.75 10.89
C LYS A 77 13.01 -6.59 11.67
N ALA A 78 12.33 -5.67 10.99
CA ALA A 78 11.76 -4.47 11.58
C ALA A 78 10.26 -4.59 11.90
N LEU A 79 9.64 -5.77 11.70
CA LEU A 79 8.20 -5.98 11.85
C LEU A 79 7.64 -5.49 13.20
N ASP A 80 8.39 -5.69 14.28
CA ASP A 80 7.99 -5.30 15.64
C ASP A 80 8.08 -3.78 15.89
N ASP A 81 8.84 -3.07 15.05
CA ASP A 81 9.13 -1.63 15.19
C ASP A 81 8.48 -0.77 14.09
N ILE A 82 7.58 -1.35 13.28
CA ILE A 82 6.92 -0.62 12.20
C ILE A 82 6.02 0.48 12.79
N PRO A 83 6.08 1.72 12.27
CA PRO A 83 5.25 2.83 12.73
C PRO A 83 3.79 2.73 12.21
N LEU A 84 3.10 1.63 12.50
CA LEU A 84 1.66 1.51 12.30
C LEU A 84 0.97 2.07 13.55
N ALA A 85 0.25 3.18 13.37
CA ALA A 85 -0.49 3.85 14.45
C ALA A 85 -1.73 3.06 14.90
#